data_AF-A0A0Q9MX49-F1
#
_entry.id   AF-A0A0Q9MX49-F1
#
_cell.length_a   1.000
_cell.length_b   1.000
_cell.length_c   1.000
_cell.angle_alpha   90.00
_cell.angle_beta   90.00
_cell.angle_gamma   90.00
#
_symmetry.space_group_name_H-M   'P 1'
#
loop_
_entity.id
_entity.type
_entity.pdbx_description
1 polymer ?
#
loop_
_entity_poly.entity_id
_entity_poly.type
_entity_poly.pdbx_seq_one_letter_code
_entity_poly.pdbx_strand_id
1 'polypeptide(L)'
;MRLKLGYIVLMLFLIGCSKTDTSVMTKESPKVSDEDKSWKISSMFKVDDYMLLGEQGKIGFIYNDQEVVRFYPGKKQKYMWHFWADTPQETQNLFGKKVKIVGVSKQTGEKVNVFEGSVGIPNTNIKDNDKAGKMPSTMTLPSKGLWRLEAYVDEKLFGSVVVEVH
;
A
#
# COMPACT_ATOMS: atom_id res chain seq x y z
N MET A 1 -37.12 -53.01 18.43
CA MET A 1 -36.33 -54.09 17.80
C MET A 1 -35.11 -53.50 17.14
N ARG A 2 -33.94 -54.06 17.48
CA ARG A 2 -32.62 -53.73 16.93
C ARG A 2 -32.54 -54.24 15.50
N LEU A 3 -31.89 -53.49 14.60
CA LEU A 3 -31.05 -54.12 13.58
C LEU A 3 -29.95 -53.16 13.13
N LYS A 4 -28.72 -53.42 13.60
CA LYS A 4 -27.49 -52.95 12.97
C LYS A 4 -27.26 -53.85 11.76
N LEU A 5 -26.91 -53.29 10.61
CA LEU A 5 -26.29 -54.06 9.53
C LEU A 5 -25.02 -53.37 9.11
N GLY A 6 -23.91 -54.06 9.33
CA GLY A 6 -22.57 -53.59 9.07
C GLY A 6 -22.00 -54.10 7.75
N TYR A 7 -20.93 -53.40 7.37
CA TYR A 7 -19.69 -53.87 6.78
C TYR A 7 -19.60 -54.32 5.30
N ILE A 8 -18.65 -53.63 4.64
CA ILE A 8 -17.65 -54.10 3.67
C ILE A 8 -18.16 -54.72 2.37
N VAL A 9 -17.89 -54.03 1.26
CA VAL A 9 -17.35 -54.69 0.07
C VAL A 9 -16.09 -53.94 -0.37
N LEU A 10 -14.98 -54.65 -0.22
CA LEU A 10 -13.66 -54.42 -0.79
C LEU A 10 -13.70 -54.88 -2.25
N MET A 11 -13.32 -54.03 -3.21
CA MET A 11 -12.76 -54.51 -4.47
C MET A 11 -11.62 -53.63 -4.94
N LEU A 12 -10.42 -54.20 -4.82
CA LEU A 12 -9.20 -53.87 -5.52
C LEU A 12 -9.38 -54.17 -7.02
N PHE A 13 -9.07 -53.23 -7.90
CA PHE A 13 -8.64 -53.55 -9.26
C PHE A 13 -7.45 -52.68 -9.68
N LEU A 14 -6.29 -53.33 -9.61
CA LEU A 14 -5.22 -53.42 -10.61
C LEU A 14 -4.48 -52.14 -11.06
N ILE A 15 -3.28 -52.07 -10.50
CA ILE A 15 -2.00 -51.56 -11.01
C ILE A 15 -1.92 -51.45 -12.55
N GLY A 16 -1.53 -50.27 -13.03
CA GLY A 16 -0.89 -50.06 -14.32
C GLY A 16 0.32 -49.14 -14.16
N CYS A 17 1.52 -49.72 -14.08
CA CYS A 17 2.79 -49.00 -14.02
C CYS A 17 3.47 -49.08 -15.39
N SER A 18 3.74 -47.93 -16.03
CA SER A 18 4.58 -47.84 -17.23
C SER A 18 5.54 -46.65 -17.14
N LYS A 19 6.67 -46.91 -16.48
CA LYS A 19 8.05 -46.54 -16.81
C LYS A 19 8.38 -45.24 -17.59
N THR A 20 9.16 -44.42 -16.88
CA THR A 20 10.42 -43.71 -17.24
C THR A 20 10.38 -42.25 -17.72
N ASP A 21 11.32 -41.50 -17.13
CA ASP A 21 11.50 -40.06 -17.01
C ASP A 21 11.53 -39.25 -18.30
N THR A 22 10.90 -38.07 -18.26
CA THR A 22 11.41 -36.87 -18.94
C THR A 22 11.01 -35.65 -18.12
N SER A 23 12.03 -34.99 -17.58
CA SER A 23 11.94 -33.66 -16.97
C SER A 23 11.41 -32.65 -17.99
N VAL A 24 10.17 -32.21 -17.82
CA VAL A 24 9.70 -30.94 -18.38
C VAL A 24 9.28 -30.09 -17.20
N MET A 25 10.14 -29.14 -16.85
CA MET A 25 9.77 -28.01 -16.00
C MET A 25 8.76 -27.16 -16.77
N THR A 26 7.49 -27.52 -16.66
CA THR A 26 6.42 -26.59 -16.95
C THR A 26 6.46 -25.57 -15.82
N LYS A 27 7.03 -24.39 -16.09
CA LYS A 27 6.88 -23.22 -15.23
C LYS A 27 5.40 -22.90 -15.16
N GLU A 28 4.70 -23.46 -14.17
CA GLU A 28 3.45 -22.88 -13.70
C GLU A 28 3.78 -21.44 -13.30
N SER A 29 3.26 -20.50 -14.10
CA SER A 29 3.26 -19.09 -13.71
C SER A 29 2.61 -19.00 -12.33
N PRO A 30 3.28 -18.43 -11.31
CA PRO A 30 2.69 -18.32 -9.99
C PRO A 30 1.37 -17.58 -10.12
N LYS A 31 0.27 -18.19 -9.67
CA LYS A 31 -0.99 -17.48 -9.46
C LYS A 31 -0.74 -16.49 -8.34
N VAL A 32 -0.36 -15.27 -8.71
CA VAL A 32 -0.23 -14.12 -7.80
C VAL A 32 -1.58 -13.95 -7.12
N SER A 33 -1.62 -14.19 -5.81
CA SER A 33 -2.82 -13.99 -5.01
C SER A 33 -3.22 -12.51 -5.03
N ASP A 34 -4.50 -12.20 -4.83
CA ASP A 34 -4.95 -10.80 -4.81
C ASP A 34 -4.31 -10.00 -3.66
N GLU A 35 -3.85 -10.66 -2.60
CA GLU A 35 -3.03 -10.04 -1.55
C GLU A 35 -1.70 -9.51 -2.07
N ASP A 36 -1.01 -10.24 -2.95
CA ASP A 36 0.28 -9.81 -3.49
C ASP A 36 0.16 -8.61 -4.44
N LYS A 37 -0.98 -8.48 -5.15
CA LYS A 37 -1.27 -7.29 -5.96
C LYS A 37 -1.39 -6.02 -5.10
N SER A 38 -1.90 -6.15 -3.87
CA SER A 38 -2.09 -5.01 -2.94
C SER A 38 -0.78 -4.41 -2.42
N TRP A 39 0.34 -5.11 -2.59
CA TRP A 39 1.67 -4.70 -2.10
C TRP A 39 2.60 -4.20 -3.21
N LYS A 40 2.07 -3.87 -4.39
CA LYS A 40 2.85 -3.21 -5.43
C LYS A 40 3.19 -1.79 -4.99
N ILE A 41 4.44 -1.37 -5.20
CA ILE A 41 4.86 0.04 -5.03
C ILE A 41 3.87 0.93 -5.78
N SER A 42 3.42 2.00 -5.12
CA SER A 42 2.43 2.92 -5.69
C SER A 42 2.94 3.55 -6.99
N SER A 43 2.01 3.99 -7.82
CA SER A 43 2.36 4.63 -9.09
C SER A 43 2.94 6.02 -8.87
N MET A 44 3.86 6.42 -9.73
CA MET A 44 4.31 7.81 -9.82
C MET A 44 3.46 8.58 -10.83
N PHE A 45 3.14 9.83 -10.51
CA PHE A 45 2.41 10.74 -11.40
C PHE A 45 2.89 12.18 -11.21
N LYS A 46 2.66 13.02 -12.23
CA LYS A 46 3.08 14.42 -12.23
C LYS A 46 1.93 15.33 -11.80
N VAL A 47 2.19 16.28 -10.91
CA VAL A 47 1.31 17.39 -10.55
C VAL A 47 2.14 18.65 -10.63
N ASP A 48 1.77 19.55 -11.53
CA ASP A 48 2.57 20.73 -11.91
C ASP A 48 4.03 20.32 -12.19
N ASP A 49 5.00 20.85 -11.46
CA ASP A 49 6.43 20.51 -11.61
C ASP A 49 6.90 19.39 -10.68
N TYR A 50 6.02 18.81 -9.87
CA TYR A 50 6.36 17.78 -8.90
C TYR A 50 6.02 16.37 -9.40
N MET A 51 6.93 15.44 -9.14
CA MET A 51 6.64 14.01 -9.20
C MET A 51 6.14 13.56 -7.82
N LEU A 52 5.01 12.86 -7.81
CA LEU A 52 4.41 12.30 -6.61
C LEU A 52 4.32 10.79 -6.72
N LEU A 53 4.45 10.12 -5.58
CA LEU A 53 4.17 8.70 -5.41
C LEU A 53 2.83 8.53 -4.68
N GLY A 54 1.90 7.76 -5.24
CA GLY A 54 0.60 7.50 -4.61
C GLY A 54 -0.52 7.06 -5.56
N GLU A 55 -1.73 7.51 -5.26
CA GLU A 55 -2.96 7.32 -6.03
C GLU A 55 -3.38 8.68 -6.63
N GLN A 56 -3.27 8.80 -7.95
CA GLN A 56 -3.57 10.03 -8.68
C GLN A 56 -5.02 10.48 -8.42
N GLY A 57 -5.20 11.76 -8.11
CA GLY A 57 -6.51 12.34 -7.81
C GLY A 57 -7.01 12.07 -6.39
N LYS A 58 -6.21 11.44 -5.52
CA LYS A 58 -6.62 11.14 -4.15
C LYS A 58 -5.53 11.42 -3.12
N ILE A 59 -4.38 10.75 -3.20
CA ILE A 59 -3.30 10.95 -2.23
C ILE A 59 -1.93 10.70 -2.86
N GLY A 60 -0.95 11.52 -2.49
CA GLY A 60 0.45 11.22 -2.77
C GLY A 60 1.38 12.16 -2.02
N PHE A 61 2.67 11.89 -2.08
CA PHE A 61 3.67 12.84 -1.59
C PHE A 61 4.79 13.01 -2.60
N ILE A 62 5.46 14.17 -2.57
CA ILE A 62 6.56 14.49 -3.48
C ILE A 62 7.67 13.44 -3.33
N TYR A 63 7.93 12.72 -4.42
CA TYR A 63 8.87 11.61 -4.49
C TYR A 63 9.24 11.36 -5.95
N ASN A 64 10.54 11.21 -6.22
CA ASN A 64 11.07 11.00 -7.58
C ASN A 64 12.08 9.85 -7.66
N ASP A 65 12.12 9.00 -6.63
CA ASP A 65 13.04 7.86 -6.49
C ASP A 65 14.54 8.19 -6.60
N GLN A 66 14.93 9.45 -6.42
CA GLN A 66 16.34 9.80 -6.28
C GLN A 66 16.87 9.38 -4.91
N GLU A 67 18.15 9.01 -4.86
CA GLU A 67 18.87 8.56 -3.64
C GLU A 67 18.64 9.47 -2.42
N VAL A 68 18.53 10.77 -2.67
CA VAL A 68 18.32 11.77 -1.62
C VAL A 68 16.93 11.71 -0.98
N VAL A 69 15.89 11.27 -1.70
CA VAL A 69 14.49 11.19 -1.20
C VAL A 69 14.02 9.77 -0.87
N ARG A 70 14.77 8.74 -1.23
CA ARG A 70 14.49 7.34 -0.88
C ARG A 70 14.41 7.10 0.63
N PHE A 71 13.62 6.10 1.00
CA PHE A 71 13.57 5.63 2.38
C PHE A 71 14.74 4.69 2.67
N TYR A 72 15.39 4.92 3.80
CA TYR A 72 16.37 4.01 4.38
C TYR A 72 15.99 3.74 5.84
N PRO A 73 16.31 2.55 6.38
CA PRO A 73 15.99 2.21 7.76
C PRO A 73 16.51 3.27 8.74
N GLY A 74 15.63 3.78 9.61
CA GLY A 74 15.97 4.76 10.63
C GLY A 74 16.28 6.17 10.14
N LYS A 75 16.30 6.42 8.82
CA LYS A 75 16.58 7.75 8.26
C LYS A 75 15.33 8.64 8.35
N LYS A 76 15.47 9.77 9.05
CA LYS A 76 14.47 10.85 9.05
C LYS A 76 14.52 11.62 7.74
N GLN A 77 13.38 11.73 7.06
CA GLN A 77 13.28 12.51 5.82
C GLN A 77 11.97 13.29 5.74
N LYS A 78 12.03 14.46 5.09
CA LYS A 78 10.87 15.33 4.88
C LYS A 78 10.14 14.98 3.59
N TYR A 79 8.81 14.96 3.66
CA TYR A 79 7.94 14.75 2.49
C TYR A 79 6.77 15.72 2.54
N MET A 80 6.28 16.12 1.37
CA MET A 80 5.10 16.98 1.25
C MET A 80 3.93 16.16 0.70
N TRP A 81 2.97 15.86 1.56
CA TRP A 81 1.75 15.16 1.19
C TRP A 81 0.77 16.09 0.50
N HIS A 82 0.02 15.53 -0.44
CA HIS A 82 -1.08 16.14 -1.16
C HIS A 82 -2.31 15.24 -1.05
N PHE A 83 -3.46 15.86 -0.80
CA PHE A 83 -4.75 15.21 -0.58
C PHE A 83 -5.80 15.82 -1.50
N TRP A 84 -6.53 14.99 -2.23
CA TRP A 84 -7.61 15.36 -3.12
C TRP A 84 -8.83 14.51 -2.81
N ALA A 85 -10.01 15.10 -2.96
CA ALA A 85 -11.27 14.38 -3.03
C ALA A 85 -11.85 14.50 -4.45
N ASP A 86 -12.98 13.84 -4.67
CA ASP A 86 -13.61 13.76 -5.99
C ASP A 86 -13.97 15.14 -6.56
N THR A 87 -14.30 16.10 -5.68
CA THR A 87 -14.59 17.49 -6.06
C THR A 87 -13.69 18.50 -5.35
N PRO A 88 -13.53 19.73 -5.91
CA PRO A 88 -12.83 20.82 -5.23
C PRO A 88 -13.44 21.17 -3.87
N GLN A 89 -14.78 21.13 -3.75
CA GLN A 89 -15.46 21.45 -2.50
C GLN A 89 -15.18 20.39 -1.42
N GLU A 90 -15.19 19.11 -1.78
CA GLU A 90 -14.83 18.03 -0.85
C GLU A 90 -13.35 18.09 -0.47
N THR A 91 -12.49 18.51 -1.40
CA THR A 91 -11.07 18.73 -1.11
C THR A 91 -10.88 19.85 -0.08
N GLN A 92 -11.64 20.94 -0.20
CA GLN A 92 -11.64 22.02 0.80
C GLN A 92 -12.11 21.54 2.16
N ASN A 93 -13.07 20.61 2.21
CA ASN A 93 -13.52 20.01 3.47
C ASN A 93 -12.43 19.21 4.18
N LEU A 94 -11.32 18.87 3.49
CA LEU A 94 -10.16 18.23 4.13
C LEU A 94 -9.33 19.21 4.95
N PHE A 95 -9.38 20.51 4.68
CA PHE A 95 -8.50 21.49 5.29
C PHE A 95 -8.73 21.59 6.81
N GLY A 96 -7.63 21.61 7.57
CA GLY A 96 -7.65 21.61 9.03
C GLY A 96 -7.96 20.27 9.68
N LYS A 97 -8.39 19.24 8.93
CA LYS A 97 -8.64 17.90 9.48
C LYS A 97 -7.34 17.26 9.97
N LYS A 98 -7.47 16.43 11.02
CA LYS A 98 -6.32 15.73 11.59
C LYS A 98 -5.91 14.59 10.66
N VAL A 99 -4.59 14.43 10.49
CA VAL A 99 -4.01 13.36 9.68
C VAL A 99 -3.12 12.49 10.56
N LYS A 100 -3.26 11.18 10.41
CA LYS A 100 -2.34 10.20 10.98
C LYS A 100 -1.83 9.27 9.88
N ILE A 101 -0.52 9.09 9.82
CA ILE A 101 0.13 8.17 8.89
C ILE A 101 0.62 6.96 9.68
N VAL A 102 0.11 5.79 9.36
CA VAL A 102 0.54 4.51 9.94
C VAL A 102 1.29 3.72 8.89
N GLY A 103 2.51 3.30 9.20
CA GLY A 103 3.29 2.41 8.36
C GLY A 103 3.02 0.96 8.74
N VAL A 104 2.71 0.12 7.75
CA VAL A 104 2.50 -1.33 7.92
C VAL A 104 3.55 -2.08 7.10
N SER A 105 4.36 -2.92 7.75
CA SER A 105 5.36 -3.75 7.07
C SER A 105 4.72 -4.94 6.37
N LYS A 106 5.06 -5.18 5.09
CA LYS A 106 4.63 -6.40 4.38
C LYS A 106 5.20 -7.65 5.06
N GLN A 107 6.45 -7.56 5.51
CA GLN A 107 7.22 -8.73 5.96
C GLN A 107 6.81 -9.19 7.36
N THR A 108 6.60 -8.24 8.27
CA THR A 108 6.40 -8.53 9.69
C THR A 108 4.97 -8.25 10.16
N GLY A 109 4.18 -7.50 9.38
CA GLY A 109 2.89 -6.97 9.84
C GLY A 109 3.02 -5.88 10.92
N GLU A 110 4.24 -5.46 11.25
CA GLU A 110 4.51 -4.40 12.21
C GLU A 110 3.80 -3.11 11.80
N LYS A 111 3.13 -2.47 12.77
CA LYS A 111 2.50 -1.16 12.60
C LYS A 111 3.24 -0.11 13.40
N VAL A 112 3.64 0.96 12.74
CA VAL A 112 4.31 2.10 13.39
C VAL A 112 3.55 3.39 13.11
N ASN A 113 3.45 4.26 14.13
CA ASN A 113 2.97 5.61 13.94
C ASN A 113 4.08 6.43 13.26
N VAL A 114 3.93 6.72 11.98
CA VAL A 114 4.98 7.38 11.17
C VAL A 114 4.93 8.89 11.38
N PHE A 115 3.72 9.46 11.40
CA PHE A 115 3.52 10.90 11.52
C PHE A 115 2.10 11.24 11.93
N GLU A 116 1.93 12.33 12.68
CA GLU A 116 0.63 12.95 12.97
C GLU A 116 0.71 14.44 12.67
N GLY A 117 -0.35 14.99 12.10
CA GLY A 117 -0.43 16.39 11.69
C GLY A 117 -1.85 16.79 11.31
N SER A 118 -1.96 17.80 10.46
CA SER A 118 -3.24 18.21 9.87
C SER A 118 -3.05 18.65 8.43
N VAL A 119 -4.12 18.54 7.65
CA VAL A 119 -4.14 19.10 6.30
C VAL A 119 -4.05 20.62 6.42
N GLY A 120 -3.08 21.22 5.75
CA GLY A 120 -2.86 22.66 5.75
C GLY A 120 -4.06 23.43 5.19
N ILE A 121 -4.25 24.64 5.71
CA ILE A 121 -5.26 25.57 5.22
C ILE A 121 -4.57 26.51 4.22
N PRO A 122 -4.98 26.53 2.94
CA PRO A 122 -4.46 27.46 1.95
C PRO A 122 -4.64 28.92 2.39
N ASN A 123 -3.57 29.73 2.29
CA ASN A 123 -3.65 31.19 2.23
C ASN A 123 -4.31 31.64 0.92
N THR A 124 -5.60 31.91 0.96
CA THR A 124 -6.44 32.31 -0.18
C THR A 124 -5.97 33.57 -0.91
N ASN A 125 -5.05 34.36 -0.34
CA ASN A 125 -4.45 35.52 -1.00
C ASN A 125 -3.37 35.16 -2.03
N ILE A 126 -2.98 33.88 -2.10
CA ILE A 126 -2.04 33.37 -3.10
C ILE A 126 -2.85 32.74 -4.23
N LYS A 127 -2.69 33.27 -5.44
CA LYS A 127 -3.48 32.92 -6.63
C LYS A 127 -3.42 31.43 -6.99
N ASP A 128 -2.37 30.76 -6.54
CA ASP A 128 -2.05 29.36 -6.83
C ASP A 128 -2.04 28.48 -5.58
N ASN A 129 -2.84 28.78 -4.55
CA ASN A 129 -2.85 28.00 -3.30
C ASN A 129 -3.47 26.59 -3.37
N ASP A 130 -3.38 26.03 -4.56
CA ASP A 130 -3.51 24.65 -4.93
C ASP A 130 -4.87 23.99 -4.75
N LYS A 131 -5.20 23.11 -5.69
CA LYS A 131 -6.44 22.33 -5.72
C LYS A 131 -6.38 21.12 -4.78
N ALA A 132 -5.40 21.09 -3.88
CA ALA A 132 -5.07 19.97 -3.01
C ALA A 132 -4.85 20.45 -1.57
N GLY A 133 -5.27 19.64 -0.59
CA GLY A 133 -4.80 19.80 0.78
C GLY A 133 -3.34 19.39 0.88
N LYS A 134 -2.49 20.17 1.57
CA LYS A 134 -1.06 19.88 1.70
C LYS A 134 -0.66 19.66 3.15
N MET A 135 0.25 18.73 3.41
CA MET A 135 0.81 18.52 4.76
C MET A 135 2.30 18.18 4.68
N PRO A 136 3.19 19.01 5.23
CA PRO A 136 4.59 18.62 5.41
C PRO A 136 4.67 17.55 6.50
N SER A 137 5.50 16.52 6.27
CA SER A 137 5.80 15.50 7.27
C SER A 137 7.30 15.29 7.41
N THR A 138 7.72 14.78 8.57
CA THR A 138 9.05 14.18 8.76
C THR A 138 8.83 12.72 9.12
N MET A 139 9.21 11.81 8.24
CA MET A 139 8.91 10.38 8.33
C MET A 139 10.18 9.56 8.55
N THR A 140 10.02 8.39 9.17
CA THR A 140 11.06 7.37 9.34
C THR A 140 10.40 6.00 9.38
N LEU A 141 11.04 5.02 8.76
CA LEU A 141 10.63 3.63 8.79
C LEU A 141 11.75 2.78 9.39
N PRO A 142 11.45 1.78 10.23
CA PRO A 142 12.46 1.12 11.05
C PRO A 142 13.29 0.07 10.31
N SER A 143 12.77 -0.54 9.24
CA SER A 143 13.42 -1.67 8.58
C SER A 143 13.20 -1.70 7.07
N LYS A 144 14.09 -2.43 6.38
CA LYS A 144 14.11 -2.61 4.93
C LYS A 144 12.87 -3.39 4.46
N GLY A 145 12.39 -3.09 3.24
CA GLY A 145 11.34 -3.83 2.58
C GLY A 145 10.14 -2.95 2.18
N LEU A 146 9.05 -3.61 1.81
CA LEU A 146 7.81 -2.92 1.42
C LEU A 146 7.02 -2.49 2.64
N TRP A 147 6.63 -1.22 2.64
CA TRP A 147 5.79 -0.61 3.66
C TRP A 147 4.58 0.04 3.02
N ARG A 148 3.40 -0.19 3.59
CA ARG A 148 2.18 0.54 3.23
C ARG A 148 1.97 1.66 4.23
N LEU A 149 2.00 2.89 3.73
CA LEU A 149 1.69 4.09 4.49
C LEU A 149 0.18 4.34 4.38
N GLU A 150 -0.55 4.01 5.43
CA GLU A 150 -2.00 4.22 5.54
C GLU A 150 -2.25 5.61 6.12
N ALA A 151 -2.87 6.48 5.33
CA ALA A 151 -3.22 7.84 5.74
C ALA A 151 -4.67 7.87 6.22
N TYR A 152 -4.86 8.30 7.46
CA TYR A 152 -6.15 8.49 8.09
C TYR A 152 -6.45 9.97 8.22
N VAL A 153 -7.63 10.39 7.79
CA VAL A 153 -8.13 11.77 7.96
C VAL A 153 -9.33 11.71 8.90
N ASP A 154 -9.24 12.40 10.03
CA ASP A 154 -10.20 12.29 11.15
C ASP A 154 -10.57 10.82 11.45
N GLU A 155 -9.53 9.99 11.66
CA GLU A 155 -9.63 8.56 12.03
C GLU A 155 -10.19 7.62 10.95
N LYS A 156 -10.60 8.14 9.78
CA LYS A 156 -11.07 7.33 8.65
C LYS A 156 -9.93 7.10 7.66
N LEU A 157 -9.75 5.87 7.20
CA LEU A 157 -8.79 5.55 6.15
C LEU A 157 -9.14 6.35 4.90
N PHE A 158 -8.24 7.25 4.52
CA PHE A 158 -8.41 8.13 3.36
C PHE A 158 -7.78 7.52 2.12
N GLY A 159 -6.58 6.96 2.27
CA GLY A 159 -5.87 6.28 1.19
C GLY A 159 -4.55 5.68 1.70
N SER A 160 -3.81 5.04 0.81
CA SER A 160 -2.53 4.44 1.16
C SER A 160 -1.50 4.55 0.06
N VAL A 161 -0.22 4.66 0.44
CA VAL A 161 0.91 4.67 -0.49
C VAL A 161 1.87 3.55 -0.11
N VAL A 162 2.20 2.66 -1.05
CA VAL A 162 3.18 1.59 -0.84
C VAL A 162 4.55 2.07 -1.31
N VAL A 163 5.54 1.96 -0.43
CA VAL A 163 6.92 2.40 -0.64
C VAL A 163 7.89 1.24 -0.43
N GLU A 164 9.07 1.34 -1.04
CA GLU A 164 10.21 0.49 -0.70
C GLU A 164 11.16 1.25 0.23
N VAL A 165 11.63 0.56 1.27
CA VAL A 165 12.74 0.99 2.12
C VAL A 165 13.95 0.16 1.72
N HIS A 166 15.04 0.84 1.32
CA HIS A 166 16.22 0.22 0.69
C HIS A 166 17.30 -0.23 1.67
#